data_AF-A0A9P0FIW6-F1
#
_entry.id   AF-A0A9P0FIW6-F1
#
_cell.length_a   1.000
_cell.length_b   1.000
_cell.length_c   1.000
_cell.angle_alpha   90.00
_cell.angle_beta   90.00
_cell.angle_gamma   90.00
#
_symmetry.space_group_name_H-M   'P 1'
#
loop_
_entity.id
_entity.type
_entity.pdbx_description
1 polymer ?
#
loop_
_entity_poly.entity_id
_entity_poly.type
_entity_poly.pdbx_seq_one_letter_code
_entity_poly.pdbx_strand_id
1 'polypeptide(L)'
;MEKPQKICKFFVTRKKRNCRMYVKEGEEYCGEHLKPKDIQEIPEEDKKSRVVCPLDRTHTCYAHKLNKHLKICNARQSKVEPYIEKGINSGKFEDSVEDSFKFLSTYSVSDILETIKKVNKVYEDHVNNQITDKILSEKNVEDEMTKPEYGDKTKKHLKQASSILGLLFNYDLVKPNTCYIEFGAGRGQLTYWISKSTENLEGTCLLLVERASPKHKRDNKLAKTTEVVQRIRADISDLVLDKLEVINKTTNVVGVTKHLCGEATDLAIRCLTNVKENQNKVQGAIMTFCCHHRCRWTSYVGKDFFMVSILLTGP
;
A
#
# COMPACT_ATOMS: atom_id res chain seq x y z
N MET A 1 -13.67 6.92 50.68
CA MET A 1 -14.35 5.91 49.84
C MET A 1 -14.54 6.50 48.46
N GLU A 2 -13.88 5.95 47.42
CA GLU A 2 -14.11 6.39 46.04
C GLU A 2 -15.56 6.09 45.64
N LYS A 3 -16.27 7.09 45.10
CA LYS A 3 -17.63 6.89 44.58
C LYS A 3 -17.59 5.80 43.49
N PRO A 4 -18.52 4.83 43.48
CA PRO A 4 -18.54 3.78 42.46
C PRO A 4 -18.67 4.41 41.07
N GLN A 5 -17.71 4.16 40.18
CA GLN A 5 -17.74 4.66 38.81
C GLN A 5 -18.89 4.01 38.04
N LYS A 6 -19.84 4.84 37.57
CA LYS A 6 -21.02 4.39 36.83
C LYS A 6 -20.60 3.78 35.48
N ILE A 7 -21.18 2.63 35.13
CA ILE A 7 -20.90 1.89 33.88
C ILE A 7 -21.99 2.19 32.85
N CYS A 8 -21.61 2.18 31.57
CA CYS A 8 -22.50 2.49 30.45
C CYS A 8 -23.69 1.54 30.33
N LYS A 9 -24.90 2.11 30.17
CA LYS A 9 -26.15 1.35 30.01
C LYS A 9 -26.36 0.72 28.63
N PHE A 10 -25.44 0.90 27.67
CA PHE A 10 -25.60 0.37 26.32
C PHE A 10 -25.41 -1.16 26.29
N PHE A 11 -26.38 -1.89 25.75
CA PHE A 11 -26.31 -3.35 25.60
C PHE A 11 -25.63 -3.75 24.29
N VAL A 12 -24.51 -4.48 24.39
CA VAL A 12 -23.74 -4.94 23.22
C VAL A 12 -24.28 -6.31 22.78
N THR A 13 -25.19 -6.33 21.81
CA THR A 13 -25.91 -7.53 21.35
C THR A 13 -24.98 -8.70 21.01
N ARG A 14 -23.89 -8.45 20.26
CA ARG A 14 -22.89 -9.49 19.89
C ARG A 14 -22.22 -10.14 21.11
N LYS A 15 -22.09 -9.41 22.23
CA LYS A 15 -21.40 -9.87 23.45
C LYS A 15 -22.37 -10.24 24.58
N LYS A 16 -23.70 -10.12 24.34
CA LYS A 16 -24.77 -10.38 25.31
C LYS A 16 -24.53 -9.76 26.70
N ARG A 17 -24.00 -8.53 26.74
CA ARG A 17 -23.72 -7.80 27.99
C ARG A 17 -23.71 -6.29 27.79
N ASN A 18 -23.89 -5.55 28.89
CA ASN A 18 -23.69 -4.09 28.89
C ASN A 18 -22.23 -3.70 28.63
N CYS A 19 -22.05 -2.55 27.99
CA CYS A 19 -20.77 -1.93 27.74
C CYS A 19 -20.04 -1.68 29.07
N ARG A 20 -18.80 -2.14 29.21
CA ARG A 20 -18.00 -1.98 30.44
C ARG A 20 -17.29 -0.63 30.57
N MET A 21 -17.54 0.30 29.64
CA MET A 21 -16.90 1.61 29.67
C MET A 21 -17.51 2.46 30.78
N TYR A 22 -16.66 3.20 31.48
CA TYR A 22 -17.10 4.16 32.49
C TYR A 22 -17.80 5.36 31.86
N VAL A 23 -18.72 5.91 32.64
CA VAL A 23 -19.56 7.05 32.27
C VAL A 23 -19.13 8.26 33.10
N LYS A 24 -19.19 9.44 32.49
CA LYS A 24 -18.91 10.69 33.21
C LYS A 24 -20.03 10.98 34.21
N GLU A 25 -19.71 11.75 35.25
CA GLU A 25 -20.71 12.16 36.24
C GLU A 25 -21.89 12.89 35.56
N GLY A 26 -23.11 12.47 35.87
CA GLY A 26 -24.35 12.98 35.26
C GLY A 26 -24.84 12.24 34.00
N GLU A 27 -24.01 11.41 33.37
CA GLU A 27 -24.37 10.74 32.12
C GLU A 27 -24.87 9.28 32.34
N GLU A 28 -25.49 8.71 31.31
CA GLU A 28 -25.93 7.30 31.31
C GLU A 28 -25.13 6.39 30.36
N TYR A 29 -24.47 7.00 29.36
CA TYR A 29 -23.76 6.30 28.31
C TYR A 29 -22.30 6.78 28.23
N CYS A 30 -21.38 5.88 27.83
CA CYS A 30 -19.99 6.26 27.60
C CYS A 30 -19.87 7.10 26.34
N GLY A 31 -18.70 7.72 26.13
CA GLY A 31 -18.45 8.58 24.97
C GLY A 31 -18.78 7.92 23.62
N GLU A 32 -18.60 6.61 23.46
CA GLU A 32 -18.91 5.91 22.20
C GLU A 32 -20.38 5.56 21.99
N HIS A 33 -21.18 5.50 23.06
CA HIS A 33 -22.61 5.16 22.99
C HIS A 33 -23.51 6.34 23.37
N LEU A 34 -22.94 7.54 23.52
CA LEU A 34 -23.72 8.77 23.66
C LEU A 34 -24.49 8.99 22.35
N LYS A 35 -25.81 9.18 22.43
CA LYS A 35 -26.62 9.44 21.23
C LYS A 35 -26.13 10.74 20.57
N PRO A 36 -25.73 10.71 19.29
CA PRO A 36 -25.39 11.93 18.59
C PRO A 36 -26.67 12.72 18.31
N LYS A 37 -26.55 14.04 18.28
CA LYS A 37 -27.57 14.96 17.77
C LYS A 37 -27.15 15.46 16.39
N ASP A 38 -28.10 15.94 15.60
CA ASP A 38 -27.76 16.67 14.38
C ASP A 38 -27.21 18.06 14.74
N ILE A 39 -26.30 18.58 13.90
CA ILE A 39 -25.63 19.88 14.15
C ILE A 39 -26.65 21.01 14.28
N GLN A 40 -27.78 20.91 13.57
CA GLN A 40 -28.87 21.89 13.58
C GLN A 40 -29.65 21.91 14.90
N GLU A 41 -29.53 20.88 15.74
CA GLU A 41 -30.30 20.71 16.98
C GLU A 41 -29.54 21.15 18.24
N ILE A 42 -28.37 21.79 18.07
CA ILE A 42 -27.47 22.08 19.18
C ILE A 42 -27.30 23.59 19.37
N PRO A 43 -27.57 24.12 20.58
CA PRO A 43 -27.21 25.49 20.94
C PRO A 43 -25.70 25.73 20.80
N GLU A 44 -25.27 26.89 20.30
CA GLU A 44 -23.84 27.22 20.08
C GLU A 44 -22.93 26.98 21.32
N GLU A 45 -23.51 26.98 22.51
CA GLU A 45 -22.83 26.84 23.78
C GLU A 45 -22.63 25.38 24.26
N ASP A 46 -23.26 24.39 23.61
CA ASP A 46 -23.17 22.99 24.03
C ASP A 46 -21.83 22.36 23.62
N LYS A 47 -20.93 22.29 24.60
CA LYS A 47 -19.60 21.71 24.42
C LYS A 47 -19.56 20.19 24.60
N LYS A 48 -20.62 19.53 25.09
CA LYS A 48 -20.54 18.12 25.54
C LYS A 48 -21.23 17.13 24.60
N SER A 49 -22.19 17.59 23.81
CA SER A 49 -22.89 16.73 22.86
C SER A 49 -21.98 16.15 21.77
N ARG A 50 -22.26 14.91 21.35
CA ARG A 50 -21.72 14.35 20.11
C ARG A 50 -22.60 14.77 18.95
N VAL A 51 -21.96 15.11 17.83
CA VAL A 51 -22.58 15.47 16.56
C VAL A 51 -22.22 14.48 15.49
N VAL A 52 -23.14 14.24 14.58
CA VAL A 52 -22.85 13.56 13.32
C VAL A 52 -21.89 14.43 12.50
N CYS A 53 -20.86 13.83 11.93
CA CYS A 53 -19.93 14.56 11.07
C CYS A 53 -20.66 15.03 9.80
N PRO A 54 -20.54 16.32 9.41
CA PRO A 54 -21.24 16.85 8.24
C PRO A 54 -20.62 16.38 6.92
N LEU A 55 -19.37 15.90 6.96
CA LEU A 55 -18.66 15.37 5.79
C LEU A 55 -18.96 13.89 5.55
N ASP A 56 -19.31 13.14 6.60
CA ASP A 56 -19.66 11.72 6.52
C ASP A 56 -20.49 11.30 7.73
N ARG A 57 -21.74 10.94 7.47
CA ARG A 57 -22.73 10.63 8.51
C ARG A 57 -22.50 9.29 9.21
N THR A 58 -21.53 8.48 8.78
CA THR A 58 -21.22 7.19 9.40
C THR A 58 -20.45 7.31 10.71
N HIS A 59 -19.96 8.50 11.05
CA HIS A 59 -19.22 8.74 12.29
C HIS A 59 -19.61 10.06 12.98
N THR A 60 -19.16 10.20 14.23
CA THR A 60 -19.53 11.32 15.10
C THR A 60 -18.31 11.92 15.79
N CYS A 61 -18.37 13.19 16.17
CA CYS A 61 -17.35 13.86 17.00
C CYS A 61 -18.01 14.71 18.10
N TYR A 62 -17.25 15.21 19.08
CA TYR A 62 -17.79 16.18 20.03
C TYR A 62 -18.02 17.53 19.35
N ALA A 63 -19.12 18.21 19.66
CA ALA A 63 -19.48 19.51 19.10
C ALA A 63 -18.33 20.54 19.22
N HIS A 64 -17.76 20.70 20.42
CA HIS A 64 -16.62 21.61 20.65
C HIS A 64 -15.33 21.24 19.88
N LYS A 65 -15.24 20.01 19.34
CA LYS A 65 -14.10 19.55 18.53
C LYS A 65 -14.41 19.53 17.03
N LEU A 66 -15.62 19.92 16.61
CA LEU A 66 -16.05 19.83 15.22
C LEU A 66 -15.06 20.53 14.28
N ASN A 67 -14.70 21.78 14.56
CA ASN A 67 -13.72 22.52 13.74
C ASN A 67 -12.36 21.83 13.64
N LYS A 68 -11.88 21.20 14.72
CA LYS A 68 -10.63 20.42 14.69
C LYS A 68 -10.81 19.12 13.91
N HIS A 69 -11.96 18.45 14.09
CA HIS A 69 -12.31 17.23 13.40
C HIS A 69 -12.41 17.43 11.88
N LEU A 70 -13.09 18.48 11.40
CA LEU A 70 -13.25 18.77 9.96
C LEU A 70 -11.90 18.91 9.24
N LYS A 71 -10.87 19.42 9.92
CA LYS A 71 -9.51 19.53 9.36
C LYS A 71 -8.82 18.18 9.15
N ILE A 72 -9.16 17.17 9.95
CA ILE A 72 -8.54 15.82 9.95
C ILE A 72 -9.50 14.71 9.50
N CYS A 73 -10.73 15.06 9.13
CA CYS A 73 -11.76 14.10 8.75
C CYS A 73 -11.35 13.39 7.46
N ASN A 74 -11.49 12.06 7.42
CA ASN A 74 -11.17 11.28 6.23
C ASN A 74 -12.12 11.57 5.05
N ALA A 75 -13.34 12.04 5.33
CA ALA A 75 -14.32 12.41 4.32
C ALA A 75 -14.15 13.86 3.81
N ARG A 76 -13.17 14.59 4.34
CA ARG A 76 -12.81 15.90 3.81
C ARG A 76 -12.34 15.73 2.37
N GLN A 77 -12.90 16.53 1.46
CA GLN A 77 -12.43 16.59 0.08
C GLN A 77 -10.96 17.02 0.07
N SER A 78 -10.08 16.10 -0.31
CA SER A 78 -8.66 16.39 -0.46
C SER A 78 -8.47 17.31 -1.67
N LYS A 79 -7.48 18.19 -1.58
CA LYS A 79 -7.00 18.91 -2.76
C LYS A 79 -6.62 17.86 -3.81
N VAL A 80 -7.08 18.01 -5.05
CA VAL A 80 -6.68 17.11 -6.12
C VAL A 80 -5.20 17.36 -6.35
N GLU A 81 -4.39 16.39 -5.95
CA GLU A 81 -2.95 16.44 -6.15
C GLU A 81 -2.67 16.23 -7.65
N PRO A 82 -1.77 17.00 -8.26
CA PRO A 82 -1.54 16.93 -9.71
C PRO A 82 -0.99 15.58 -10.18
N TYR A 83 -0.43 14.79 -9.27
CA TYR A 83 0.06 13.43 -9.51
C TYR A 83 -1.00 12.35 -9.29
N ILE A 84 -2.28 12.71 -9.17
CA ILE A 84 -3.40 11.78 -9.00
C ILE A 84 -4.37 11.92 -10.20
N GLU A 85 -4.40 10.90 -11.04
CA GLU A 85 -5.35 10.73 -12.15
C GLU A 85 -6.04 9.38 -11.99
N LYS A 86 -7.34 9.40 -11.72
CA LYS A 86 -8.09 8.21 -11.31
C LYS A 86 -8.04 7.11 -12.37
N GLY A 87 -7.55 5.93 -11.98
CA GLY A 87 -7.55 4.72 -12.78
C GLY A 87 -6.52 4.66 -13.91
N ILE A 88 -5.57 5.60 -13.99
CA ILE A 88 -4.58 5.66 -15.06
C ILE A 88 -3.73 4.38 -15.17
N ASN A 89 -3.50 3.67 -14.05
CA ASN A 89 -2.74 2.42 -14.01
C ASN A 89 -3.63 1.18 -13.83
N SER A 90 -4.95 1.34 -13.66
CA SER A 90 -5.90 0.23 -13.45
C SER A 90 -6.08 -0.67 -14.67
N GLY A 91 -5.71 -0.17 -15.86
CA GLY A 91 -5.88 -0.87 -17.12
C GLY A 91 -7.21 -0.59 -17.78
N LYS A 92 -7.31 -1.05 -19.02
CA LYS A 92 -8.53 -0.90 -19.79
C LYS A 92 -9.52 -1.98 -19.38
N PHE A 93 -10.74 -1.55 -19.09
CA PHE A 93 -11.90 -2.41 -19.17
C PHE A 93 -12.13 -2.68 -20.66
N GLU A 94 -11.95 -3.91 -21.09
CA GLU A 94 -12.57 -4.37 -22.33
C GLU A 94 -14.02 -4.69 -21.98
N ASP A 95 -14.98 -4.18 -22.76
CA ASP A 95 -16.41 -4.17 -22.47
C ASP A 95 -17.05 -5.56 -22.25
N SER A 96 -16.30 -6.65 -22.40
CA SER A 96 -16.77 -8.04 -22.35
C SER A 96 -16.32 -8.87 -21.15
N VAL A 97 -15.48 -8.35 -20.23
CA VAL A 97 -14.99 -9.13 -19.08
C VAL A 97 -15.21 -8.37 -17.78
N GLU A 98 -16.40 -8.53 -17.18
CA GLU A 98 -16.54 -8.23 -15.75
C GLU A 98 -15.68 -9.21 -14.96
N ASP A 99 -14.80 -8.69 -14.08
CA ASP A 99 -14.13 -9.47 -13.03
C ASP A 99 -15.18 -10.02 -12.04
N SER A 100 -15.94 -11.03 -12.48
CA SER A 100 -16.96 -11.69 -11.67
C SER A 100 -16.29 -12.72 -10.76
N PHE A 101 -16.40 -12.49 -9.44
CA PHE A 101 -15.90 -13.44 -8.46
C PHE A 101 -16.90 -14.60 -8.33
N LYS A 102 -16.60 -15.71 -9.02
CA LYS A 102 -17.31 -16.98 -8.84
C LYS A 102 -16.53 -17.90 -7.91
N PHE A 103 -17.24 -18.65 -7.06
CA PHE A 103 -16.60 -19.65 -6.21
C PHE A 103 -16.07 -20.79 -7.08
N LEU A 104 -14.94 -21.40 -6.69
CA LEU A 104 -14.42 -22.56 -7.41
C LEU A 104 -15.46 -23.70 -7.49
N SER A 105 -16.30 -23.83 -6.47
CA SER A 105 -17.37 -24.82 -6.40
C SER A 105 -18.51 -24.60 -7.41
N THR A 106 -18.57 -23.46 -8.10
CA THR A 106 -19.56 -23.23 -9.17
C THR A 106 -19.11 -23.77 -10.52
N TYR A 107 -17.86 -24.23 -10.64
CA TYR A 107 -17.32 -24.80 -11.86
C TYR A 107 -17.37 -26.33 -11.80
N SER A 108 -17.52 -26.98 -12.95
CA SER A 108 -17.46 -28.43 -13.01
C SER A 108 -16.04 -28.92 -12.73
N VAL A 109 -15.90 -30.15 -12.22
CA VAL A 109 -14.59 -30.76 -11.98
C VAL A 109 -13.79 -30.86 -13.29
N SER A 110 -14.45 -31.15 -14.42
CA SER A 110 -13.82 -31.19 -15.74
C SER A 110 -13.24 -29.84 -16.14
N ASP A 111 -13.97 -28.74 -15.98
CA ASP A 111 -13.48 -27.40 -16.35
C ASP A 111 -12.24 -27.01 -15.53
N ILE A 112 -12.26 -27.35 -14.23
CA ILE A 112 -11.12 -27.10 -13.33
C ILE A 112 -9.89 -27.90 -13.79
N LEU A 113 -10.07 -29.19 -14.07
CA LEU A 113 -8.97 -30.05 -14.53
C LEU A 113 -8.42 -29.61 -15.88
N GLU A 114 -9.28 -29.20 -16.81
CA GLU A 114 -8.87 -28.67 -18.11
C GLU A 114 -8.09 -27.36 -17.97
N THR A 115 -8.55 -26.45 -17.10
CA THR A 115 -7.85 -25.20 -16.79
C THR A 115 -6.46 -25.48 -16.20
N ILE A 116 -6.34 -26.43 -15.27
CA ILE A 116 -5.06 -26.85 -14.70
C ILE A 116 -4.12 -27.37 -15.80
N LYS A 117 -4.62 -28.21 -16.71
CA LYS A 117 -3.83 -28.71 -17.84
C LYS A 117 -3.33 -27.57 -18.73
N LYS A 118 -4.18 -26.59 -19.06
CA LYS A 118 -3.80 -25.40 -19.84
C LYS A 118 -2.71 -24.59 -19.15
N VAL A 119 -2.87 -24.30 -17.85
CA VAL A 119 -1.87 -23.55 -17.06
C VAL A 119 -0.54 -24.30 -17.00
N ASN A 120 -0.56 -25.60 -16.73
CA ASN A 120 0.66 -26.41 -16.69
C ASN A 120 1.35 -26.47 -18.05
N LYS A 121 0.59 -26.60 -19.14
CA LYS A 121 1.15 -26.60 -20.50
C LYS A 121 1.82 -25.26 -20.82
N VAL A 122 1.16 -24.13 -20.53
CA VAL A 122 1.76 -22.79 -20.68
C VAL A 122 3.04 -22.65 -19.84
N TYR A 123 3.04 -23.19 -18.62
CA TYR A 123 4.24 -23.20 -17.78
C TYR A 123 5.37 -24.00 -18.44
N GLU A 124 5.12 -25.24 -18.87
CA GLU A 124 6.14 -26.07 -19.51
C GLU A 124 6.66 -25.47 -20.82
N ASP A 125 5.77 -24.95 -21.67
CA ASP A 125 6.12 -24.46 -23.01
C ASP A 125 6.87 -23.11 -22.98
N HIS A 126 6.61 -22.28 -21.96
CA HIS A 126 7.06 -20.87 -21.99
C HIS A 126 7.78 -20.38 -20.73
N VAL A 127 7.62 -21.03 -19.58
CA VAL A 127 8.14 -20.53 -18.30
C VAL A 127 9.22 -21.45 -17.74
N ASN A 128 9.05 -22.77 -17.90
CA ASN A 128 9.99 -23.75 -17.41
C ASN A 128 11.38 -23.49 -18.03
N ASN A 129 12.41 -23.53 -17.20
CA ASN A 129 13.79 -23.19 -17.54
C ASN A 129 14.08 -21.73 -17.95
N GLN A 130 13.08 -20.83 -17.99
CA GLN A 130 13.29 -19.38 -18.22
C GLN A 130 13.53 -18.61 -16.91
N ILE A 131 13.11 -19.18 -15.78
CA ILE A 131 13.30 -18.59 -14.46
C ILE A 131 14.67 -19.00 -13.92
N THR A 132 15.56 -18.04 -13.73
CA THR A 132 16.87 -18.26 -13.11
C THR A 132 16.85 -17.83 -11.65
N ASP A 133 17.39 -18.67 -10.77
CA ASP A 133 17.58 -18.32 -9.37
C ASP A 133 18.87 -17.51 -9.19
N LYS A 134 18.73 -16.33 -8.57
CA LYS A 134 19.88 -15.51 -8.17
C LYS A 134 19.68 -14.98 -6.77
N ILE A 135 20.39 -15.57 -5.82
CA ILE A 135 20.35 -15.18 -4.41
C ILE A 135 21.54 -14.28 -4.13
N LEU A 136 21.27 -13.01 -3.89
CA LEU A 136 22.26 -12.00 -3.53
C LEU A 136 21.93 -11.44 -2.15
N SER A 137 22.89 -10.75 -1.55
CA SER A 137 22.77 -10.07 -0.27
C SER A 137 23.59 -8.78 -0.29
N GLU A 138 23.27 -7.88 0.63
CA GLU A 138 24.02 -6.64 0.86
C GLU A 138 24.64 -6.68 2.25
N LYS A 139 25.95 -6.42 2.31
CA LYS A 139 26.76 -6.67 3.50
C LYS A 139 26.31 -5.88 4.73
N ASN A 140 25.97 -4.60 4.59
CA ASN A 140 25.56 -3.77 5.72
C ASN A 140 24.25 -4.26 6.33
N VAL A 141 23.31 -4.76 5.52
CA VAL A 141 22.07 -5.36 6.02
C VAL A 141 22.33 -6.71 6.69
N GLU A 142 23.23 -7.53 6.14
CA GLU A 142 23.64 -8.81 6.76
C GLU A 142 24.31 -8.57 8.12
N ASP A 143 25.24 -7.62 8.19
CA ASP A 143 25.93 -7.25 9.44
C ASP A 143 24.93 -6.76 10.48
N GLU A 144 23.94 -5.94 10.10
CA GLU A 144 22.86 -5.52 11.00
C GLU A 144 22.05 -6.73 11.50
N MET A 145 21.77 -7.70 10.62
CA MET A 145 20.97 -8.87 10.95
C MET A 145 21.63 -9.81 11.99
N THR A 146 22.95 -9.71 12.18
CA THR A 146 23.68 -10.48 13.21
C THR A 146 23.36 -10.04 14.64
N LYS A 147 22.78 -8.85 14.84
CA LYS A 147 22.50 -8.32 16.18
C LYS A 147 21.56 -9.25 16.96
N PRO A 148 21.88 -9.58 18.23
CA PRO A 148 21.14 -10.58 19.01
C PRO A 148 19.74 -10.10 19.41
N GLU A 149 19.49 -8.79 19.40
CA GLU A 149 18.21 -8.17 19.74
C GLU A 149 17.07 -8.43 18.73
N TYR A 150 17.38 -8.95 17.54
CA TYR A 150 16.39 -9.19 16.50
C TYR A 150 15.80 -10.59 16.55
N GLY A 151 14.49 -10.67 16.81
CA GLY A 151 13.70 -11.88 16.61
C GLY A 151 13.44 -12.21 15.14
N ASP A 152 12.94 -13.42 14.88
CA ASP A 152 12.77 -14.01 13.54
C ASP A 152 12.00 -13.14 12.56
N LYS A 153 10.95 -12.47 13.03
CA LYS A 153 10.14 -11.57 12.20
C LYS A 153 10.96 -10.40 11.65
N THR A 154 11.83 -9.81 12.48
CA THR A 154 12.70 -8.72 12.05
C THR A 154 13.78 -9.24 11.11
N LYS A 155 14.40 -10.38 11.43
CA LYS A 155 15.40 -11.03 10.55
C LYS A 155 14.83 -11.36 9.17
N LYS A 156 13.61 -11.90 9.10
CA LYS A 156 12.90 -12.11 7.83
C LYS A 156 12.81 -10.83 7.00
N HIS A 157 12.46 -9.72 7.63
CA HIS A 157 12.35 -8.43 6.96
C HIS A 157 13.70 -7.85 6.51
N LEU A 158 14.79 -8.12 7.23
CA LEU A 158 16.15 -7.73 6.87
C LEU A 158 16.66 -8.58 5.71
N LYS A 159 16.50 -9.92 5.76
CA LYS A 159 16.88 -10.83 4.67
C LYS A 159 16.23 -10.44 3.33
N GLN A 160 14.96 -10.07 3.35
CA GLN A 160 14.27 -9.57 2.15
C GLN A 160 14.89 -8.26 1.63
N ALA A 161 15.21 -7.32 2.52
CA ALA A 161 15.82 -6.05 2.12
C ALA A 161 17.24 -6.25 1.57
N SER A 162 18.04 -7.10 2.23
CA SER A 162 19.38 -7.50 1.81
C SER A 162 19.37 -8.09 0.40
N SER A 163 18.42 -8.99 0.12
CA SER A 163 18.29 -9.61 -1.20
C SER A 163 17.91 -8.63 -2.30
N ILE A 164 16.95 -7.73 -2.04
CA ILE A 164 16.57 -6.67 -2.98
C ILE A 164 17.76 -5.75 -3.27
N LEU A 165 18.51 -5.35 -2.24
CA LEU A 165 19.68 -4.50 -2.39
C LEU A 165 20.80 -5.19 -3.18
N GLY A 166 21.07 -6.46 -2.90
CA GLY A 166 22.05 -7.24 -3.66
C GLY A 166 21.72 -7.26 -5.16
N LEU A 167 20.43 -7.39 -5.52
CA LEU A 167 19.98 -7.31 -6.91
C LEU A 167 20.15 -5.90 -7.49
N LEU A 168 19.79 -4.84 -6.74
CA LEU A 168 19.98 -3.46 -7.19
C LEU A 168 21.44 -3.18 -7.55
N PHE A 169 22.40 -3.61 -6.72
CA PHE A 169 23.83 -3.47 -7.00
C PHE A 169 24.27 -4.32 -8.19
N ASN A 170 23.85 -5.58 -8.25
CA ASN A 170 24.25 -6.48 -9.33
C ASN A 170 23.77 -6.02 -10.72
N TYR A 171 22.62 -5.36 -10.80
CA TYR A 171 22.06 -4.87 -12.05
C TYR A 171 22.39 -3.39 -12.32
N ASP A 172 23.38 -2.83 -11.63
CA ASP A 172 23.84 -1.44 -11.80
C ASP A 172 22.72 -0.39 -11.69
N LEU A 173 21.75 -0.68 -10.81
CA LEU A 173 20.63 0.22 -10.51
C LEU A 173 20.96 1.19 -9.38
N VAL A 174 22.12 1.04 -8.74
CA VAL A 174 22.60 1.90 -7.66
C VAL A 174 23.59 2.93 -8.20
N LYS A 175 23.09 4.12 -8.55
CA LYS A 175 23.89 5.20 -9.18
C LYS A 175 23.48 6.60 -8.72
N PRO A 176 24.35 7.63 -8.90
CA PRO A 176 24.01 9.02 -8.58
C PRO A 176 22.77 9.52 -9.33
N ASN A 177 22.17 10.60 -8.84
CA ASN A 177 21.02 11.27 -9.47
C ASN A 177 19.83 10.33 -9.73
N THR A 178 19.56 9.43 -8.77
CA THR A 178 18.52 8.39 -8.89
C THR A 178 17.37 8.64 -7.92
N CYS A 179 16.14 8.54 -8.42
CA CYS A 179 14.94 8.44 -7.62
C CYS A 179 14.60 6.96 -7.41
N TYR A 180 14.68 6.49 -6.16
CA TYR A 180 14.19 5.16 -5.78
C TYR A 180 12.75 5.25 -5.28
N ILE A 181 11.85 4.53 -5.95
CA ILE A 181 10.43 4.52 -5.65
C ILE A 181 10.07 3.23 -4.92
N GLU A 182 9.78 3.30 -3.61
CA GLU A 182 9.22 2.16 -2.88
C GLU A 182 7.69 2.15 -3.03
N PHE A 183 7.17 1.24 -3.86
CA PHE A 183 5.73 1.00 -3.95
C PHE A 183 5.25 0.10 -2.81
N GLY A 184 4.16 0.51 -2.14
CA GLY A 184 3.68 -0.18 -0.95
C GLY A 184 4.65 -0.04 0.22
N ALA A 185 5.16 1.18 0.42
CA ALA A 185 6.29 1.41 1.31
C ALA A 185 6.03 1.06 2.79
N GLY A 186 4.77 0.98 3.21
CA GLY A 186 4.41 0.75 4.60
C GLY A 186 5.18 1.70 5.54
N ARG A 187 6.00 1.12 6.43
CA ARG A 187 6.81 1.89 7.40
C ARG A 187 8.13 2.45 6.83
N GLY A 188 8.44 2.24 5.54
CA GLY A 188 9.66 2.69 4.87
C GLY A 188 10.90 1.91 5.29
N GLN A 189 10.78 0.60 5.53
CA GLN A 189 11.91 -0.22 5.95
C GLN A 189 12.89 -0.52 4.82
N LEU A 190 12.41 -0.79 3.61
CA LEU A 190 13.30 -1.04 2.47
C LEU A 190 13.98 0.26 2.06
N THR A 191 13.23 1.36 1.93
CA THR A 191 13.79 2.70 1.67
C THR A 191 14.87 3.10 2.68
N TYR A 192 14.71 2.74 3.96
CA TYR A 192 15.75 2.97 4.97
C TYR A 192 17.08 2.30 4.65
N TRP A 193 17.04 1.06 4.15
CA TRP A 193 18.25 0.34 3.77
C TRP A 193 18.84 0.86 2.45
N ILE A 194 17.99 1.20 1.48
CA ILE A 194 18.44 1.88 0.25
C ILE A 194 19.17 3.18 0.61
N SER A 195 18.56 4.03 1.43
CA SER A 195 19.15 5.27 1.91
C SER A 195 20.54 5.09 2.52
N LYS A 196 20.74 4.00 3.27
CA LYS A 196 22.01 3.67 3.89
C LYS A 196 23.04 3.19 2.88
N SER A 197 22.65 2.31 1.97
CA SER A 197 23.52 1.80 0.92
C SER A 197 23.86 2.85 -0.15
N THR A 198 23.13 3.96 -0.22
CA THR A 198 23.35 5.07 -1.17
C THR A 198 23.80 6.37 -0.51
N GLU A 199 24.24 6.36 0.76
CA GLU A 199 24.54 7.59 1.50
C GLU A 199 25.73 8.40 0.92
N ASN A 200 26.62 7.73 0.17
CA ASN A 200 27.75 8.35 -0.51
C ASN A 200 27.43 8.79 -1.95
N LEU A 201 26.18 8.65 -2.41
CA LEU A 201 25.77 9.01 -3.77
C LEU A 201 25.02 10.34 -3.78
N GLU A 202 25.54 11.28 -4.56
CA GLU A 202 24.90 12.59 -4.80
C GLU A 202 23.62 12.44 -5.62
N GLY A 203 22.69 13.39 -5.45
CA GLY A 203 21.45 13.45 -6.24
C GLY A 203 20.42 12.36 -5.90
N THR A 204 20.58 11.64 -4.78
CA THR A 204 19.67 10.55 -4.42
C THR A 204 18.35 11.08 -3.85
N CYS A 205 17.25 10.68 -4.49
CA CYS A 205 15.89 10.97 -4.05
C CYS A 205 15.17 9.68 -3.64
N LEU A 206 14.41 9.73 -2.55
CA LEU A 206 13.63 8.59 -2.04
C LEU A 206 12.14 8.94 -2.07
N LEU A 207 11.39 8.21 -2.90
CA LEU A 207 9.93 8.36 -3.02
C LEU A 207 9.22 7.15 -2.41
N LEU A 208 8.44 7.39 -1.36
CA LEU A 208 7.65 6.36 -0.68
C LEU A 208 6.18 6.49 -1.07
N VAL A 209 5.64 5.48 -1.75
CA VAL A 209 4.23 5.43 -2.18
C VAL A 209 3.47 4.47 -1.28
N GLU A 210 2.48 4.97 -0.54
CA GLU A 210 1.67 4.15 0.35
C GLU A 210 0.24 4.70 0.46
N ARG A 211 -0.76 3.83 0.31
CA ARG A 211 -2.18 4.22 0.43
C ARG A 211 -2.59 4.48 1.89
N ALA A 212 -2.01 3.70 2.80
CA ALA A 212 -2.25 3.82 4.24
C ALA A 212 -1.44 4.96 4.88
N SER A 213 -1.77 5.29 6.13
CA SER A 213 -0.94 6.17 6.96
C SER A 213 -0.41 5.40 8.17
N PRO A 214 0.59 4.53 7.99
CA PRO A 214 1.09 3.67 9.06
C PRO A 214 1.73 4.50 10.19
N LYS A 215 1.57 4.02 11.43
CA LYS A 215 2.28 4.56 12.61
C LYS A 215 3.74 4.06 12.63
N HIS A 216 4.62 4.78 13.34
CA HIS A 216 6.04 4.43 13.51
C HIS A 216 6.82 4.32 12.19
N LYS A 217 6.64 5.31 11.32
CA LYS A 217 7.36 5.43 10.05
C LYS A 217 8.84 5.70 10.30
N ARG A 218 9.72 5.14 9.46
CA ARG A 218 11.17 5.38 9.53
C ARG A 218 11.62 6.66 8.83
N ASP A 219 10.70 7.44 8.26
CA ASP A 219 10.95 8.68 7.52
C ASP A 219 11.92 9.63 8.26
N ASN A 220 11.75 9.81 9.58
CA ASN A 220 12.61 10.68 10.39
C ASN A 220 14.09 10.24 10.42
N LYS A 221 14.36 8.95 10.15
CA LYS A 221 15.73 8.42 10.06
C LYS A 221 16.32 8.58 8.65
N LEU A 222 15.49 8.81 7.63
CA LEU A 222 15.90 8.96 6.23
C LEU A 222 16.46 10.35 5.92
N ALA A 223 15.91 11.38 6.54
CA ALA A 223 16.27 12.78 6.26
C ALA A 223 17.74 13.15 6.56
N LYS A 224 18.51 12.25 7.21
CA LYS A 224 19.92 12.50 7.55
C LYS A 224 20.89 12.08 6.45
N THR A 225 20.46 11.29 5.47
CA THR A 225 21.35 10.53 4.59
C THR A 225 21.06 10.73 3.10
N THR A 226 20.04 11.50 2.74
CA THR A 226 19.66 11.74 1.34
C THR A 226 19.18 13.16 1.12
N GLU A 227 19.37 13.67 -0.09
CA GLU A 227 18.98 15.04 -0.47
C GLU A 227 17.47 15.27 -0.38
N VAL A 228 16.66 14.30 -0.82
CA VAL A 228 15.19 14.42 -0.79
C VAL A 228 14.53 13.12 -0.36
N VAL A 229 13.67 13.20 0.66
CA VAL A 229 12.78 12.12 1.09
C VAL A 229 11.34 12.60 0.98
N GLN A 230 10.58 12.03 0.04
CA GLN A 230 9.18 12.35 -0.17
C GLN A 230 8.33 11.12 0.08
N ARG A 231 7.35 11.21 0.99
CA ARG A 231 6.30 10.20 1.13
C ARG A 231 4.98 10.78 0.64
N ILE A 232 4.36 10.10 -0.32
CA ILE A 232 3.03 10.46 -0.81
C ILE A 232 2.00 9.42 -0.39
N ARG A 233 0.79 9.91 -0.09
CA ARG A 233 -0.37 9.06 0.16
C ARG A 233 -1.17 8.91 -1.13
N ALA A 234 -0.92 7.84 -1.87
CA ALA A 234 -1.53 7.61 -3.17
C ALA A 234 -1.91 6.13 -3.33
N ASP A 235 -2.97 5.87 -4.10
CA ASP A 235 -3.20 4.55 -4.67
C ASP A 235 -2.35 4.44 -5.95
N ILE A 236 -1.68 3.31 -6.15
CA ILE A 236 -0.82 3.10 -7.33
C ILE A 236 -1.68 3.13 -8.60
N SER A 237 -2.94 2.69 -8.52
CA SER A 237 -3.90 2.75 -9.63
C SER A 237 -4.12 4.16 -10.18
N ASP A 238 -3.92 5.20 -9.36
CA ASP A 238 -4.20 6.58 -9.71
C ASP A 238 -2.92 7.44 -9.89
N LEU A 239 -1.72 6.87 -9.71
CA LEU A 239 -0.48 7.64 -9.61
C LEU A 239 0.12 8.01 -10.98
N VAL A 240 0.41 9.30 -11.19
CA VAL A 240 1.14 9.81 -12.37
C VAL A 240 2.53 10.30 -11.98
N LEU A 241 3.57 9.53 -12.32
CA LEU A 241 4.95 9.83 -11.90
C LEU A 241 5.52 11.12 -12.52
N ASP A 242 5.19 11.44 -13.78
CA ASP A 242 5.70 12.65 -14.45
C ASP A 242 5.31 13.96 -13.74
N LYS A 243 4.24 13.94 -12.96
CA LYS A 243 3.76 15.11 -12.20
C LYS A 243 4.43 15.26 -10.83
N LEU A 244 5.36 14.38 -10.48
CA LEU A 244 6.16 14.49 -9.26
C LEU A 244 7.50 15.20 -9.56
N GLU A 245 7.76 16.27 -8.82
CA GLU A 245 8.98 17.09 -8.98
C GLU A 245 10.27 16.27 -8.81
N VAL A 246 10.28 15.29 -7.88
CA VAL A 246 11.43 14.40 -7.66
C VAL A 246 11.81 13.59 -8.89
N ILE A 247 10.83 13.19 -9.72
CA ILE A 247 11.06 12.44 -10.96
C ILE A 247 11.70 13.34 -12.02
N ASN A 248 11.26 14.59 -12.08
CA ASN A 248 11.79 15.58 -13.02
C ASN A 248 13.23 16.00 -12.69
N LYS A 249 13.59 16.04 -11.40
CA LYS A 249 14.93 16.44 -10.92
C LYS A 249 16.00 15.36 -11.03
N THR A 250 15.62 14.09 -11.03
CA THR A 250 16.58 12.98 -11.17
C THR A 250 16.80 12.60 -12.62
N THR A 251 17.92 11.93 -12.92
CA THR A 251 18.22 11.39 -14.25
C THR A 251 17.86 9.91 -14.36
N ASN A 252 17.80 9.21 -13.24
CA ASN A 252 17.44 7.79 -13.16
C ASN A 252 16.22 7.58 -12.25
N VAL A 253 15.37 6.63 -12.60
CA VAL A 253 14.21 6.19 -11.82
C VAL A 253 14.27 4.67 -11.67
N VAL A 254 14.18 4.19 -10.44
CA VAL A 254 14.21 2.77 -10.11
C VAL A 254 13.04 2.42 -9.20
N GLY A 255 12.19 1.49 -9.64
CA GLY A 255 11.08 0.98 -8.84
C GLY A 255 11.49 -0.18 -7.94
N VAL A 256 11.09 -0.17 -6.68
CA VAL A 256 11.39 -1.26 -5.74
C VAL A 256 10.17 -1.63 -4.92
N THR A 257 10.05 -2.92 -4.59
CA THR A 257 8.95 -3.41 -3.77
C THR A 257 9.42 -4.53 -2.86
N LYS A 258 8.82 -4.61 -1.66
CA LYS A 258 9.08 -5.70 -0.70
C LYS A 258 7.88 -6.63 -0.50
N HIS A 259 6.67 -6.07 -0.56
CA HIS A 259 5.39 -6.79 -0.43
C HIS A 259 4.30 -5.97 -1.13
N LEU A 260 4.10 -6.19 -2.43
CA LEU A 260 2.92 -5.70 -3.13
C LEU A 260 1.89 -6.82 -3.26
N CYS A 261 0.72 -6.63 -2.65
CA CYS A 261 -0.33 -7.64 -2.63
C CYS A 261 -1.44 -7.38 -3.64
N GLY A 262 -2.01 -8.49 -4.10
CA GLY A 262 -3.07 -8.48 -5.10
C GLY A 262 -2.56 -7.97 -6.45
N GLU A 263 -3.35 -7.14 -7.09
CA GLU A 263 -3.04 -6.49 -8.38
C GLU A 263 -1.95 -5.41 -8.32
N ALA A 264 -1.47 -5.06 -7.12
CA ALA A 264 -0.59 -3.91 -6.95
C ALA A 264 0.74 -4.03 -7.71
N THR A 265 1.24 -5.25 -7.96
CA THR A 265 2.42 -5.47 -8.79
C THR A 265 2.16 -5.04 -10.23
N ASP A 266 1.06 -5.47 -10.83
CA ASP A 266 0.65 -5.07 -12.17
C ASP A 266 0.42 -3.55 -12.26
N LEU A 267 -0.21 -2.96 -11.23
CA LEU A 267 -0.38 -1.51 -11.12
C LEU A 267 0.97 -0.78 -11.07
N ALA A 268 1.95 -1.31 -10.33
CA ALA A 268 3.28 -0.71 -10.21
C ALA A 268 4.07 -0.83 -11.52
N ILE A 269 3.97 -1.96 -12.23
CA ILE A 269 4.55 -2.13 -13.56
C ILE A 269 3.95 -1.10 -14.51
N ARG A 270 2.62 -0.98 -14.57
CA ARG A 270 1.96 0.03 -15.41
C ARG A 270 2.33 1.45 -15.02
N CYS A 271 2.41 1.75 -13.73
CA CYS A 271 2.84 3.07 -13.24
C CYS A 271 4.24 3.44 -13.75
N LEU A 272 5.18 2.49 -13.76
CA LEU A 272 6.53 2.69 -14.29
C LEU A 272 6.57 2.77 -15.83
N THR A 273 5.70 2.06 -16.54
CA THR A 273 5.66 2.09 -18.01
C THR A 273 4.82 3.22 -18.58
N ASN A 274 3.89 3.79 -17.80
CA ASN A 274 3.03 4.91 -18.19
C ASN A 274 3.73 6.26 -18.06
N VAL A 275 4.99 6.29 -17.62
CA VAL A 275 5.84 7.50 -17.64
C VAL A 275 6.04 7.91 -19.10
N LYS A 276 5.57 9.10 -19.48
CA LYS A 276 5.63 9.62 -20.84
C LYS A 276 6.80 10.58 -21.02
N GLU A 277 6.85 11.60 -20.16
CA GLU A 277 7.85 12.68 -20.28
C GLU A 277 9.24 12.20 -19.84
N ASN A 278 9.28 11.33 -18.83
CA ASN A 278 10.52 10.82 -18.22
C ASN A 278 10.81 9.33 -18.54
N GLN A 279 10.26 8.79 -19.63
CA GLN A 279 10.34 7.35 -19.93
C GLN A 279 11.78 6.82 -19.98
N ASN A 280 12.69 7.58 -20.60
CA ASN A 280 14.11 7.25 -20.72
C ASN A 280 14.86 7.24 -19.39
N LYS A 281 14.28 7.82 -18.33
CA LYS A 281 14.85 7.82 -16.99
C LYS A 281 14.55 6.53 -16.24
N VAL A 282 13.53 5.76 -16.62
CA VAL A 282 13.20 4.49 -15.96
C VAL A 282 14.25 3.45 -16.31
N GLN A 283 15.11 3.11 -15.35
CA GLN A 283 16.27 2.23 -15.58
C GLN A 283 15.95 0.76 -15.29
N GLY A 284 14.98 0.50 -14.41
CA GLY A 284 14.64 -0.86 -14.03
C GLY A 284 13.80 -0.90 -12.76
N ALA A 285 13.44 -2.12 -12.37
CA ALA A 285 12.69 -2.34 -11.16
C ALA A 285 12.99 -3.70 -10.51
N ILE A 286 12.98 -3.74 -9.18
CA ILE A 286 13.07 -4.99 -8.41
C ILE A 286 11.73 -5.22 -7.71
N MET A 287 11.00 -6.22 -8.18
CA MET A 287 9.63 -6.51 -7.75
C MET A 287 9.60 -7.80 -6.94
N THR A 288 8.97 -7.77 -5.77
CA THR A 288 8.72 -8.97 -4.96
C THR A 288 7.22 -9.27 -4.91
N PHE A 289 6.86 -10.45 -5.39
CA PHE A 289 5.47 -10.88 -5.47
C PHE A 289 4.93 -11.29 -4.09
N CYS A 290 3.72 -10.82 -3.74
CA CYS A 290 3.05 -11.21 -2.51
C CYS A 290 2.40 -12.59 -2.65
N CYS A 291 2.54 -13.41 -1.60
CA CYS A 291 2.03 -14.79 -1.54
C CYS A 291 0.49 -14.93 -1.57
N HIS A 292 -0.27 -13.84 -1.61
CA HIS A 292 -1.72 -13.90 -1.67
C HIS A 292 -2.25 -14.20 -3.08
N HIS A 293 -1.44 -14.02 -4.13
CA HIS A 293 -1.75 -14.38 -5.54
C HIS A 293 -3.16 -13.96 -6.02
N ARG A 294 -3.68 -12.81 -5.53
CA ARG A 294 -5.02 -12.31 -5.88
C ARG A 294 -4.93 -11.33 -7.04
N CYS A 295 -4.73 -11.84 -8.25
CA CYS A 295 -4.76 -10.99 -9.44
C CYS A 295 -6.19 -10.83 -9.98
N ARG A 296 -6.42 -9.76 -10.75
CA ARG A 296 -7.67 -9.50 -11.48
C ARG A 296 -7.35 -9.40 -12.95
N TRP A 297 -8.24 -9.87 -13.83
CA TRP A 297 -7.97 -9.84 -15.26
C TRP A 297 -7.79 -8.40 -15.74
N THR A 298 -8.64 -7.47 -15.29
CA THR A 298 -8.56 -6.05 -15.67
C THR A 298 -7.16 -5.46 -15.45
N SER A 299 -6.59 -5.69 -14.27
CA SER A 299 -5.31 -5.13 -13.85
C SER A 299 -4.11 -5.88 -14.42
N TYR A 300 -4.27 -7.15 -14.82
CA TYR A 300 -3.18 -7.99 -15.27
C TYR A 300 -2.45 -7.42 -16.50
N VAL A 301 -1.11 -7.38 -16.46
CA VAL A 301 -0.30 -6.83 -17.57
C VAL A 301 0.04 -7.87 -18.65
N GLY A 302 0.07 -9.16 -18.33
CA GLY A 302 0.47 -10.23 -19.25
C GLY A 302 -0.66 -10.80 -20.11
N LYS A 303 -1.71 -10.03 -20.39
CA LYS A 303 -2.92 -10.52 -21.09
C LYS A 303 -2.60 -11.11 -22.45
N ASP A 304 -1.82 -10.39 -23.27
CA ASP A 304 -1.48 -10.83 -24.62
C ASP A 304 -0.73 -12.16 -24.61
N PHE A 305 0.23 -12.31 -23.69
CA PHE A 305 0.92 -13.58 -23.47
C PHE A 305 -0.06 -14.69 -23.09
N PHE A 306 -0.93 -14.45 -22.11
CA PHE A 306 -1.91 -15.45 -21.68
C PHE A 306 -2.90 -15.84 -22.79
N MET A 307 -3.42 -14.87 -23.53
CA MET A 307 -4.35 -15.11 -24.63
C MET A 307 -3.69 -15.91 -25.75
N VAL A 308 -2.50 -15.51 -26.20
CA VAL A 308 -1.77 -16.21 -27.25
C VAL A 308 -1.38 -17.62 -26.80
N SER A 309 -0.77 -17.75 -25.62
CA SER A 309 -0.31 -19.05 -25.13
C SER A 309 -1.46 -20.01 -24.86
N ILE A 310 -2.59 -19.55 -24.30
CA ILE A 310 -3.77 -20.41 -24.09
C ILE A 310 -4.48 -20.74 -25.41
N LEU A 311 -4.63 -19.81 -26.35
CA LEU A 311 -5.27 -20.09 -27.64
C LEU A 311 -4.46 -21.08 -28.49
N LEU A 312 -3.13 -21.07 -28.37
CA LEU A 312 -2.25 -22.05 -29.01
C LEU A 312 -2.30 -23.43 -28.37
N THR A 313 -2.86 -23.57 -27.17
CA THR A 313 -2.96 -24.89 -26.52
C THR A 313 -4.03 -25.82 -27.12
N GLY A 314 -4.87 -25.33 -28.04
CA GLY A 314 -5.99 -26.08 -28.63
C GLY A 314 -7.14 -26.32 -27.63
N PRO A 315 -8.33 -26.74 -28.09
CA PRO A 315 -9.38 -27.25 -27.20
C PRO A 315 -8.91 -28.46 -26.38
#